data_AF-A0A960P9G2-F1
#
_entry.id   AF-A0A960P9G2-F1
#
_cell.length_a   1.000
_cell.length_b   1.000
_cell.length_c   1.000
_cell.angle_alpha   90.00
_cell.angle_beta   90.00
_cell.angle_gamma   90.00
#
_symmetry.space_group_name_H-M   'P 1'
#
loop_
_entity.id
_entity.type
_entity.pdbx_description
1 polymer ?
#
loop_
_entity_poly.entity_id
_entity_poly.type
_entity_poly.pdbx_seq_one_letter_code
_entity_poly.pdbx_strand_id
1 'polypeptide(L)'
;SGMKAALNGGLNLSVLDGWWAEGYDGTNGWAIDGDTDPDHEAQDQRHAAALYDLLEEQVLPLFSDRDADGLPVRWLAMVRQSLKTNGPRFSATRMVREYAHRIYPSGVASAPPGPAPA
;
A
#
# COMPACT_ATOMS: atom_id res chain seq x y z
N SER A 1 1.84 8.48 -5.61
CA SER A 1 0.47 8.27 -6.16
C SER A 1 0.02 6.81 -6.16
N GLY A 2 0.77 5.85 -5.57
CA GLY A 2 0.39 4.42 -5.54
C GLY A 2 -0.86 4.06 -4.73
N MET A 3 -1.05 4.64 -3.53
CA MET A 3 -2.27 4.41 -2.73
C MET A 3 -3.56 4.74 -3.50
N LYS A 4 -3.54 5.80 -4.30
CA LYS A 4 -4.68 6.20 -5.13
C LYS A 4 -4.93 5.20 -6.26
N ALA A 5 -3.86 4.70 -6.89
CA ALA A 5 -3.97 3.68 -7.94
C ALA A 5 -4.62 2.40 -7.38
N ALA A 6 -4.17 1.93 -6.22
CA ALA A 6 -4.77 0.78 -5.53
C ALA A 6 -6.28 0.97 -5.29
N LEU A 7 -6.68 2.15 -4.79
CA LEU A 7 -8.09 2.47 -4.54
C LEU A 7 -8.96 2.59 -5.80
N ASN A 8 -8.35 2.79 -6.98
CA ASN A 8 -9.05 2.82 -8.27
C ASN A 8 -8.97 1.48 -9.02
N GLY A 9 -8.57 0.41 -8.34
CA GLY A 9 -8.49 -0.94 -8.92
C GLY A 9 -7.22 -1.21 -9.72
N GLY A 10 -6.22 -0.34 -9.63
CA GLY A 10 -4.87 -0.63 -10.12
C GLY A 10 -4.15 -1.60 -9.19
N LEU A 11 -3.38 -2.53 -9.76
CA LEU A 11 -2.45 -3.38 -9.02
C LEU A 11 -1.06 -2.71 -8.99
N ASN A 12 -0.35 -2.84 -7.87
CA ASN A 12 1.00 -2.32 -7.76
C ASN A 12 2.01 -3.44 -8.03
N LEU A 13 3.03 -3.10 -8.81
CA LEU A 13 4.32 -3.76 -8.87
C LEU A 13 5.33 -2.67 -8.54
N SER A 14 6.00 -2.77 -7.40
CA SER A 14 6.91 -1.73 -6.94
C SER A 14 7.97 -2.28 -6.00
N VAL A 15 9.02 -1.50 -5.78
CA VAL A 15 10.02 -1.76 -4.73
C VAL A 15 9.36 -1.71 -3.36
N LEU A 16 9.81 -2.54 -2.42
CA LEU A 16 9.41 -2.50 -1.01
C LEU A 16 10.01 -1.27 -0.31
N ASP A 17 9.52 -0.10 -0.70
CA ASP A 17 9.86 1.18 -0.10
C ASP A 17 8.58 1.99 0.24
N GLY A 18 8.70 2.86 1.24
CA GLY A 18 7.66 3.72 1.75
C GLY A 18 6.37 2.96 2.04
N TRP A 19 5.26 3.44 1.45
CA TRP A 19 3.94 2.87 1.73
C TRP A 19 3.77 1.43 1.24
N TRP A 20 4.53 1.01 0.23
CA TRP A 20 4.38 -0.33 -0.33
C TRP A 20 5.01 -1.37 0.59
N ALA A 21 6.15 -1.04 1.22
CA ALA A 21 6.72 -1.83 2.32
C ALA A 21 5.72 -2.00 3.48
N GLU A 22 4.88 -1.00 3.76
CA GLU A 22 3.84 -1.09 4.79
C GLU A 22 2.59 -1.88 4.36
N GLY A 23 2.27 -1.87 3.07
CA GLY A 23 0.97 -2.32 2.53
C GLY A 23 1.00 -3.69 1.85
N TYR A 24 2.15 -4.12 1.35
CA TYR A 24 2.29 -5.39 0.67
C TYR A 24 2.14 -6.57 1.63
N ASP A 25 1.37 -7.59 1.22
CA ASP A 25 1.12 -8.79 2.04
C ASP A 25 1.33 -10.10 1.27
N GLY A 26 1.94 -10.05 0.08
CA GLY A 26 2.11 -11.23 -0.78
C GLY A 26 0.91 -11.56 -1.65
N THR A 27 -0.28 -11.00 -1.39
CA THR A 27 -1.54 -11.37 -2.07
C THR A 27 -2.18 -10.21 -2.85
N ASN A 28 -1.66 -9.00 -2.67
CA ASN A 28 -2.30 -7.76 -3.11
C ASN A 28 -1.54 -6.98 -4.20
N GLY A 29 -0.56 -7.63 -4.83
CA GLY A 29 0.26 -7.10 -5.93
C GLY A 29 1.59 -7.83 -6.02
N TRP A 30 2.62 -7.12 -6.50
CA TRP A 30 3.99 -7.62 -6.61
C TRP A 30 4.98 -6.67 -5.96
N ALA A 31 6.10 -7.23 -5.53
CA ALA A 31 7.13 -6.53 -4.80
C ALA A 31 8.50 -6.85 -5.41
N ILE A 32 9.31 -5.82 -5.61
CA ILE A 32 10.76 -5.92 -5.82
C ILE A 32 11.40 -5.64 -4.46
N ASP A 33 12.47 -6.36 -4.14
CA ASP A 33 13.18 -6.18 -2.88
C ASP A 33 13.65 -4.72 -2.68
N GLY A 34 13.66 -4.26 -1.43
CA GLY A 34 13.96 -2.88 -1.06
C GLY A 34 15.38 -2.68 -0.53
N ASP A 35 16.24 -3.70 -0.56
CA ASP A 35 17.60 -3.63 -0.05
C ASP A 35 18.44 -2.60 -0.80
N THR A 36 19.14 -1.78 -0.02
CA THR A 36 20.02 -0.74 -0.57
C THR A 36 21.44 -1.27 -0.72
N ASP A 37 22.07 -0.94 -1.84
CA ASP A 37 23.46 -1.27 -2.14
C ASP A 37 24.30 0.01 -2.19
N PRO A 38 25.53 0.02 -1.64
CA PRO A 38 26.48 1.10 -1.91
C PRO A 38 26.78 1.26 -3.41
N ASP A 39 26.68 0.18 -4.19
CA ASP A 39 26.77 0.21 -5.65
C ASP A 39 25.37 0.36 -6.27
N HIS A 40 25.01 1.61 -6.56
CA HIS A 40 23.72 1.96 -7.18
C HIS A 40 23.51 1.29 -8.56
N GLU A 41 24.57 1.07 -9.34
CA GLU A 41 24.46 0.43 -10.66
C GLU A 41 24.13 -1.06 -10.49
N ALA A 42 24.79 -1.74 -9.54
CA ALA A 42 24.47 -3.11 -9.21
C ALA A 42 23.03 -3.26 -8.68
N GLN A 43 22.57 -2.31 -7.86
CA GLN A 43 21.19 -2.27 -7.37
C GLN A 43 20.18 -2.11 -8.53
N ASP A 44 20.41 -1.16 -9.42
CA ASP A 44 19.54 -0.90 -10.57
C ASP A 44 19.46 -2.13 -11.49
N GLN A 45 20.58 -2.82 -11.73
CA GLN A 45 20.61 -4.06 -12.52
C GLN A 45 19.79 -5.17 -11.86
N ARG A 46 19.89 -5.35 -10.54
CA ARG A 46 19.08 -6.34 -9.81
C ARG A 46 17.60 -5.99 -9.84
N HIS A 47 17.25 -4.71 -9.64
CA HIS A 47 15.86 -4.25 -9.68
C HIS A 47 15.26 -4.40 -11.08
N ALA A 48 16.03 -4.11 -12.13
CA ALA A 48 15.61 -4.30 -13.52
C ALA A 48 15.36 -5.78 -13.82
N ALA A 49 16.29 -6.67 -13.44
CA ALA A 49 16.12 -8.11 -13.61
C ALA A 49 14.85 -8.61 -12.91
N ALA A 50 14.66 -8.27 -11.63
CA ALA A 50 13.47 -8.65 -10.87
C ALA A 50 12.17 -8.10 -11.48
N LEU A 51 12.20 -6.88 -12.01
CA LEU A 51 11.05 -6.31 -12.73
C LEU A 51 10.70 -7.13 -13.97
N TYR A 52 11.69 -7.49 -14.80
CA TYR A 52 11.46 -8.27 -16.01
C TYR A 52 10.94 -9.67 -15.68
N ASP A 53 11.54 -10.34 -14.70
CA ASP A 53 11.11 -11.66 -14.23
C ASP A 53 9.65 -11.63 -13.75
N LEU A 54 9.29 -10.65 -12.92
CA LEU A 54 7.91 -10.47 -12.44
C LEU A 54 6.93 -10.21 -13.60
N LEU A 55 7.32 -9.39 -14.57
CA LEU A 55 6.48 -9.08 -15.72
C LEU A 55 6.23 -10.31 -16.58
N GLU A 56 7.28 -11.05 -16.92
CA GLU A 56 7.21 -12.21 -17.82
C GLU A 56 6.56 -13.43 -17.15
N GLU A 57 6.95 -13.75 -15.93
CA GLU A 57 6.56 -15.00 -15.28
C GLU A 57 5.22 -14.89 -14.53
N GLN A 58 4.82 -13.68 -14.11
CA GLN A 58 3.66 -13.50 -13.24
C GLN A 58 2.63 -12.53 -13.79
N VAL A 59 3.02 -11.27 -14.08
CA VAL A 59 2.07 -10.21 -14.45
C VAL A 59 1.43 -10.50 -15.80
N LEU A 60 2.22 -10.75 -16.85
CA LEU A 60 1.69 -10.97 -18.20
C LEU A 60 0.80 -12.22 -18.29
N PRO A 61 1.19 -13.38 -17.72
CA PRO A 61 0.32 -14.56 -17.66
C PRO A 61 -0.98 -14.28 -16.94
N LEU A 62 -0.94 -13.66 -15.75
CA LEU A 62 -2.15 -13.33 -14.98
C LEU A 62 -3.02 -12.31 -15.70
N PHE A 63 -2.40 -11.31 -16.33
CA PHE A 63 -3.08 -10.26 -17.07
C PHE A 63 -3.70 -10.77 -18.37
N SER A 64 -3.20 -11.85 -18.96
CA SER A 64 -3.71 -12.41 -20.22
C SER A 64 -4.65 -13.60 -20.02
N ASP A 65 -4.66 -14.21 -18.83
CA ASP A 65 -5.55 -15.30 -18.46
C ASP A 65 -7.02 -14.86 -18.51
N ARG A 66 -7.85 -15.57 -19.28
CA ARG A 66 -9.28 -15.29 -19.49
C ARG A 66 -10.06 -16.59 -19.41
N ASP A 67 -11.24 -16.51 -18.80
CA ASP A 67 -12.20 -17.62 -18.83
C ASP A 67 -12.94 -17.72 -20.19
N ALA A 68 -13.90 -18.65 -20.28
CA ALA A 68 -14.69 -18.89 -21.49
C ALA A 68 -15.52 -17.67 -21.92
N ASP A 69 -15.83 -16.76 -20.99
CA ASP A 69 -16.60 -15.53 -21.25
C ASP A 69 -15.68 -14.33 -21.54
N GLY A 70 -14.36 -14.54 -21.56
CA GLY A 70 -13.38 -13.49 -21.82
C GLY A 70 -13.09 -12.60 -20.61
N LEU A 71 -13.35 -13.06 -19.38
CA LEU A 71 -13.10 -12.30 -18.15
C LEU A 71 -11.77 -12.69 -17.49
N PRO A 72 -10.97 -11.72 -17.01
CA PRO A 72 -9.73 -11.98 -16.30
C PRO A 72 -9.98 -12.28 -14.82
N VAL A 73 -10.59 -13.42 -14.53
CA VAL A 73 -11.11 -13.77 -13.18
C VAL A 73 -10.04 -13.65 -12.09
N ARG A 74 -8.83 -14.17 -12.34
CA ARG A 74 -7.74 -14.16 -11.35
C ARG A 74 -7.15 -12.77 -11.15
N TRP A 75 -7.01 -11.98 -12.22
CA TRP A 75 -6.62 -10.56 -12.11
C TRP A 75 -7.64 -9.78 -11.26
N LEU A 76 -8.93 -9.94 -11.55
CA LEU A 76 -10.00 -9.29 -10.79
C LEU A 76 -10.04 -9.76 -9.33
N ALA A 77 -9.68 -11.01 -9.05
CA ALA A 77 -9.52 -11.49 -7.69
C ALA A 77 -8.41 -10.76 -6.95
N MET A 78 -7.24 -10.57 -7.57
CA MET A 78 -6.14 -9.80 -7.00
C MET A 78 -6.51 -8.31 -6.81
N VAL A 79 -7.23 -7.70 -7.77
CA VAL A 79 -7.75 -6.32 -7.63
C VAL A 79 -8.66 -6.21 -6.40
N ARG A 80 -9.60 -7.15 -6.22
CA ARG A 80 -10.47 -7.19 -5.03
C ARG A 80 -9.66 -7.36 -3.75
N GLN A 81 -8.62 -8.20 -3.76
CA GLN A 81 -7.75 -8.41 -2.62
C GLN A 81 -7.00 -7.12 -2.27
N SER A 82 -6.42 -6.44 -3.26
CA SER A 82 -5.75 -5.14 -3.08
C SER A 82 -6.66 -4.08 -2.49
N LEU A 83 -7.90 -3.97 -2.96
CA LEU A 83 -8.88 -3.05 -2.38
C LEU A 83 -9.20 -3.37 -0.92
N LYS A 84 -9.35 -4.65 -0.58
CA LYS A 84 -9.66 -5.11 0.79
C LYS A 84 -8.51 -4.83 1.76
N THR A 85 -7.27 -5.02 1.34
CA THR A 85 -6.10 -4.93 2.22
C THR A 85 -5.61 -3.48 2.34
N ASN A 86 -5.57 -2.74 1.24
CA ASN A 86 -5.04 -1.38 1.20
C ASN A 86 -6.10 -0.33 1.58
N GLY A 87 -7.37 -0.55 1.24
CA GLY A 87 -8.42 0.46 1.40
C GLY A 87 -8.61 0.97 2.84
N PRO A 88 -8.83 0.07 3.81
CA PRO A 88 -8.94 0.47 5.22
C PRO A 88 -7.62 1.05 5.76
N ARG A 89 -6.49 0.46 5.38
CA ARG A 89 -5.16 0.80 5.90
C ARG A 89 -4.72 2.21 5.49
N PHE A 90 -4.93 2.60 4.25
CA PHE A 90 -4.44 3.88 3.71
C PHE A 90 -5.54 4.94 3.56
N SER A 91 -6.63 4.80 4.33
CA SER A 91 -7.70 5.80 4.41
C SER A 91 -7.25 7.05 5.16
N ALA A 92 -7.42 8.23 4.54
CA ALA A 92 -7.22 9.52 5.20
C ALA A 92 -8.19 9.72 6.39
N THR A 93 -9.40 9.19 6.30
CA THR A 93 -10.37 9.22 7.41
C THR A 93 -9.86 8.44 8.63
N ARG A 94 -9.25 7.27 8.41
CA ARG A 94 -8.58 6.51 9.49
C ARG A 94 -7.43 7.32 10.07
N MET A 95 -6.54 7.82 9.21
CA MET A 95 -5.37 8.60 9.63
C MET A 95 -5.77 9.79 10.51
N VAL A 96 -6.69 10.65 10.04
CA VAL A 96 -7.14 11.84 10.78
C VAL A 96 -7.78 11.44 12.12
N ARG A 97 -8.60 10.38 12.14
CA ARG A 97 -9.20 9.85 13.37
C ARG A 97 -8.12 9.41 14.37
N GLU A 98 -7.11 8.68 13.94
CA GLU A 98 -6.02 8.24 14.81
C GLU A 98 -5.21 9.43 15.36
N TYR A 99 -4.94 10.44 14.53
CA TYR A 99 -4.29 11.68 14.97
C TYR A 99 -5.11 12.39 16.05
N ALA A 100 -6.42 12.55 15.82
CA ALA A 100 -7.32 13.19 16.78
C ALA A 100 -7.39 12.44 18.11
N HIS A 101 -7.39 11.11 18.12
CA HIS A 101 -7.49 10.35 19.37
C HIS A 101 -6.17 10.15 20.10
N ARG A 102 -5.05 10.00 19.37
CA ARG A 102 -3.76 9.62 19.98
C ARG A 102 -2.85 10.80 20.25
N ILE A 103 -2.92 11.84 19.42
CA ILE A 103 -2.00 12.99 19.47
C ILE A 103 -2.72 14.23 19.97
N TYR A 104 -3.97 14.44 19.54
CA TYR A 104 -4.78 15.60 19.92
C TYR A 104 -6.08 15.22 20.67
N PRO A 105 -6.02 14.36 21.70
CA PRO A 105 -7.24 13.99 22.42
C PRO A 105 -7.92 15.25 22.94
N SER A 106 -9.21 15.40 22.64
CA SER A 106 -10.09 16.44 23.18
C SER A 106 -10.29 16.20 24.68
N GLY A 107 -9.24 16.51 25.43
CA GLY A 107 -9.08 16.18 26.85
C GLY A 107 -7.89 16.87 27.52
N VAL A 108 -7.27 17.89 26.90
CA VAL A 108 -6.57 18.91 27.70
C VAL A 108 -7.65 19.67 28.44
N ALA A 109 -8.02 19.15 29.62
CA ALA A 109 -8.90 19.81 30.55
C ALA A 109 -8.37 21.22 30.79
N SER A 110 -9.18 22.23 30.50
CA SER A 110 -9.01 23.55 31.08
C SER A 110 -8.87 23.37 32.59
N ALA A 111 -7.77 23.88 33.16
CA ALA A 111 -7.53 23.86 34.61
C ALA A 111 -8.81 24.30 35.36
N PRO A 112 -9.17 23.65 36.49
CA PRO A 112 -10.34 24.08 37.25
C PRO A 112 -10.15 25.54 37.70
N PRO A 113 -11.21 26.37 37.71
CA PRO A 113 -11.10 27.74 38.18
C PRO A 113 -10.60 27.73 39.63
N GLY A 114 -9.53 28.47 39.90
CA GLY A 114 -9.00 28.64 41.25
C GLY A 114 -10.06 29.22 42.20
N PRO A 115 -9.94 28.99 43.52
CA PRO A 115 -10.94 29.44 44.48
C PRO A 115 -11.10 30.97 44.44
N ALA A 116 -12.35 31.42 44.50
CA ALA A 116 -12.69 32.84 44.51
C ALA A 116 -12.06 33.54 45.74
N PRO A 117 -11.50 34.75 45.57
CA PRO A 117 -10.95 35.50 46.70
C PRO A 117 -12.06 35.89 47.70
N ALA A 118 -11.71 35.83 48.98
CA ALA A 118 -12.56 36.15 50.12
C ALA A 118 -12.93 37.64 50.20
#